data_AF-A0A960CQU9-F1
#
_entry.id   AF-A0A960CQU9-F1
#
_cell.length_a   1.000
_cell.length_b   1.000
_cell.length_c   1.000
_cell.angle_alpha   90.00
_cell.angle_beta   90.00
_cell.angle_gamma   90.00
#
_symmetry.space_group_name_H-M   'P 1'
#
loop_
_entity.id
_entity.type
_entity.pdbx_description
1 polymer ?
#
loop_
_entity_poly.entity_id
_entity_poly.type
_entity_poly.pdbx_seq_one_letter_code
_entity_poly.pdbx_strand_id
1 'polypeptide(L)'
;MKFDTVLAGSVVRKRVAVAIAAMTTFAAVGGGTAFADPSQDTLANLSDLSHQSEQLADAIHAAQVDYEQKLARLSEADKTNADDMAALNAANEKLAIRQGNVDKVASAVYMGGPGDEVTALLTSGSPKTLIDKLAVERVISKQSADEMAGFKQAAQQASATEAASAKSAADAQAAVDAAAAARADLQDKQSQLKAQMAAAAQQAVLTEPPAAVMSALGYAAPIPTVGMVGLVPNARILVAYIMATYPGVQSIGGVRPDPIPDHPSGHAIDVMIGSDMTLGDVINADVQSQAARFGLKYTMWRVANHFNHIHICVL
;
A
#
# COMPACT_ATOMS: atom_id res chain seq x y z
N MET A 1 -35.06 6.98 48.42
CA MET A 1 -36.17 6.20 47.82
C MET A 1 -35.58 4.94 47.22
N LYS A 2 -36.09 3.77 47.61
CA LYS A 2 -35.82 2.47 46.98
C LYS A 2 -36.45 2.44 45.58
N PHE A 3 -35.85 1.73 44.62
CA PHE A 3 -36.38 0.54 43.94
C PHE A 3 -35.37 0.04 42.90
N ASP A 4 -35.20 -1.28 42.90
CA ASP A 4 -34.36 -2.11 42.03
C ASP A 4 -34.83 -2.11 40.56
N THR A 5 -33.93 -2.42 39.60
CA THR A 5 -33.91 -3.70 38.84
C THR A 5 -32.99 -3.59 37.60
N VAL A 6 -32.18 -4.63 37.44
CA VAL A 6 -31.27 -4.98 36.34
C VAL A 6 -31.98 -5.12 34.99
N LEU A 7 -31.35 -4.69 33.88
CA LEU A 7 -31.38 -5.42 32.60
C LEU A 7 -30.29 -4.91 31.65
N ALA A 8 -29.45 -5.83 31.20
CA ALA A 8 -28.38 -5.63 30.23
C ALA A 8 -28.92 -5.37 28.82
N GLY A 9 -28.40 -4.35 28.14
CA GLY A 9 -28.67 -4.06 26.74
C GLY A 9 -27.46 -4.40 25.87
N SER A 10 -27.52 -5.53 25.18
CA SER A 10 -26.50 -5.99 24.23
C SER A 10 -26.57 -5.25 22.89
N VAL A 11 -25.40 -4.84 22.39
CA VAL A 11 -25.17 -4.23 21.08
C VAL A 11 -25.35 -5.27 19.95
N VAL A 12 -26.21 -4.94 18.98
CA VAL A 12 -26.53 -5.76 17.81
C VAL A 12 -25.39 -5.66 16.77
N ARG A 13 -24.64 -6.75 16.56
CA ARG A 13 -23.78 -6.93 15.37
C ARG A 13 -24.58 -7.65 14.29
N LYS A 14 -24.78 -7.00 13.14
CA LYS A 14 -25.31 -7.64 11.92
C LYS A 14 -24.29 -8.67 11.42
N ARG A 15 -24.64 -9.96 11.53
CA ARG A 15 -23.99 -11.06 10.80
C ARG A 15 -24.88 -11.43 9.62
N VAL A 16 -24.32 -11.38 8.41
CA VAL A 16 -24.93 -11.98 7.22
C VAL A 16 -24.78 -13.50 7.38
N ALA A 17 -25.89 -14.18 7.60
CA ALA A 17 -25.96 -15.64 7.65
C ALA A 17 -26.28 -16.16 6.24
N VAL A 18 -25.36 -16.92 5.65
CA VAL A 18 -25.65 -17.79 4.51
C VAL A 18 -26.29 -19.06 5.08
N ALA A 19 -27.57 -19.27 4.80
CA ALA A 19 -28.33 -20.42 5.26
C ALA A 19 -28.03 -21.64 4.39
N ILE A 20 -27.44 -22.69 4.95
CA ILE A 20 -27.51 -24.04 4.40
C ILE A 20 -28.64 -24.75 5.15
N ALA A 21 -29.77 -24.95 4.47
CA ALA A 21 -30.91 -25.66 5.01
C ALA A 21 -30.64 -27.17 5.00
N ALA A 22 -30.35 -27.75 6.16
CA ALA A 22 -30.43 -29.19 6.39
C ALA A 22 -31.83 -29.51 6.91
N MET A 23 -32.74 -29.94 6.04
CA MET A 23 -34.01 -30.55 6.42
C MET A 23 -33.82 -32.07 6.57
N THR A 24 -33.78 -32.56 7.81
CA THR A 24 -33.92 -33.99 8.12
C THR A 24 -35.34 -34.26 8.59
N THR A 25 -36.21 -34.67 7.67
CA THR A 25 -37.50 -35.27 7.98
C THR A 25 -37.31 -36.76 8.26
N PHE A 26 -37.48 -37.16 9.52
CA PHE A 26 -37.49 -38.57 9.94
C PHE A 26 -38.90 -39.15 9.71
N ALA A 27 -39.09 -39.87 8.61
CA ALA A 27 -40.28 -40.69 8.39
C ALA A 27 -39.92 -42.15 8.68
N ALA A 28 -40.37 -42.66 9.82
CA ALA A 28 -40.30 -44.07 10.15
C ALA A 28 -41.37 -44.83 9.35
N VAL A 29 -40.95 -45.58 8.33
CA VAL A 29 -41.72 -46.66 7.70
C VAL A 29 -40.90 -47.93 7.81
N GLY A 30 -41.45 -48.92 8.49
CA GLY A 30 -40.78 -50.17 8.80
C GLY A 30 -40.63 -51.11 7.60
N GLY A 31 -39.72 -52.08 7.76
CA GLY A 31 -39.68 -53.32 6.99
C GLY A 31 -38.59 -53.38 5.91
N GLY A 32 -37.36 -53.66 6.33
CA GLY A 32 -36.26 -54.04 5.45
C GLY A 32 -34.91 -53.61 6.01
N THR A 33 -34.15 -54.51 6.63
CA THR A 33 -32.74 -54.26 6.93
C THR A 33 -31.96 -54.34 5.62
N ALA A 34 -31.94 -53.24 4.87
CA ALA A 34 -30.92 -53.03 3.85
C ALA A 34 -29.61 -52.72 4.59
N PHE A 35 -28.74 -53.71 4.71
CA PHE A 35 -27.35 -53.45 5.05
C PHE A 35 -26.73 -52.77 3.82
N ALA A 36 -26.51 -51.45 3.90
CA ALA A 36 -25.60 -50.80 2.97
C ALA A 36 -24.23 -51.44 3.17
N ASP A 37 -23.61 -51.89 2.06
CA ASP A 37 -22.26 -52.44 2.09
C ASP A 37 -21.30 -51.31 2.47
N PRO A 38 -20.64 -51.36 3.65
CA PRO A 38 -19.75 -50.30 4.11
C PRO A 38 -18.62 -50.01 3.11
N SER A 39 -18.24 -50.99 2.29
CA SER A 39 -17.20 -50.82 1.27
C SER A 39 -17.65 -49.98 0.08
N GLN A 40 -18.93 -50.03 -0.33
CA GLN A 40 -19.45 -49.19 -1.41
C GLN A 40 -19.60 -47.73 -0.98
N ASP A 41 -20.06 -47.50 0.25
CA ASP A 41 -20.15 -46.17 0.84
C ASP A 41 -18.76 -45.52 0.98
N THR A 42 -17.72 -46.31 1.31
CA THR A 42 -16.34 -45.80 1.34
C THR A 42 -15.83 -45.42 -0.05
N LEU A 43 -16.10 -46.20 -1.11
CA LEU A 43 -15.64 -45.88 -2.46
C LEU A 43 -16.35 -44.65 -3.06
N ALA A 44 -17.65 -44.50 -2.82
CA ALA A 44 -18.40 -43.32 -3.25
C ALA A 44 -17.86 -42.04 -2.59
N ASN A 45 -17.64 -42.07 -1.27
CA ASN A 45 -17.04 -40.95 -0.54
C ASN A 45 -15.64 -40.58 -1.04
N LEU A 46 -14.86 -41.56 -1.51
CA LEU A 46 -13.53 -41.32 -2.07
C LEU A 46 -13.56 -40.68 -3.45
N SER A 47 -14.49 -41.12 -4.30
CA SER A 47 -14.70 -40.50 -5.61
C SER A 47 -15.10 -39.03 -5.45
N ASP A 48 -16.02 -38.74 -4.52
CA ASP A 48 -16.48 -37.38 -4.24
C ASP A 48 -15.35 -36.50 -3.67
N LEU A 49 -14.49 -37.06 -2.81
CA LEU A 49 -13.34 -36.34 -2.25
C LEU A 49 -12.27 -36.05 -3.31
N SER A 50 -12.05 -36.99 -4.23
CA SER A 50 -11.16 -36.81 -5.38
C SER A 50 -11.64 -35.67 -6.28
N HIS A 51 -12.93 -35.67 -6.65
CA HIS A 51 -13.51 -34.60 -7.47
C HIS A 51 -13.45 -33.23 -6.78
N GLN A 52 -13.72 -33.17 -5.46
CA GLN A 52 -13.57 -31.92 -4.69
C GLN A 52 -12.12 -31.42 -4.67
N SER A 53 -11.16 -32.32 -4.54
CA SER A 53 -9.73 -31.98 -4.55
C SER A 53 -9.27 -31.44 -5.91
N GLU A 54 -9.78 -32.02 -7.01
CA GLU A 54 -9.53 -31.55 -8.38
C GLU A 54 -10.13 -30.15 -8.61
N GLN A 55 -11.40 -29.94 -8.23
CA GLN A 55 -12.06 -28.63 -8.32
C GLN A 55 -11.32 -27.55 -7.53
N LEU A 56 -10.80 -27.90 -6.34
CA LEU A 56 -10.04 -26.97 -5.51
C LEU A 56 -8.65 -26.70 -6.11
N ALA A 57 -8.01 -27.70 -6.72
CA ALA A 57 -6.76 -27.50 -7.45
C ALA A 57 -6.94 -26.54 -8.63
N ASP A 58 -8.02 -26.68 -9.40
CA ASP A 58 -8.37 -25.75 -10.48
C ASP A 58 -8.65 -24.34 -9.95
N ALA A 59 -9.36 -24.22 -8.82
CA ALA A 59 -9.62 -22.95 -8.16
C ALA A 59 -8.35 -22.28 -7.64
N ILE A 60 -7.36 -23.05 -7.16
CA ILE A 60 -6.04 -22.55 -6.76
C ILE A 60 -5.29 -22.04 -7.99
N HIS A 61 -5.32 -22.77 -9.10
CA HIS A 61 -4.69 -22.34 -10.34
C HIS A 61 -5.29 -21.01 -10.84
N ALA A 62 -6.63 -20.89 -10.82
CA ALA A 62 -7.31 -19.65 -11.17
C ALA A 62 -6.92 -18.48 -10.23
N ALA A 63 -6.85 -18.73 -8.91
CA ALA A 63 -6.43 -17.73 -7.94
C ALA A 63 -4.95 -17.33 -8.12
N GLN A 64 -4.09 -18.26 -8.51
CA GLN A 64 -2.70 -17.97 -8.86
C GLN A 64 -2.61 -17.04 -10.07
N VAL A 65 -3.36 -17.32 -11.12
CA VAL A 65 -3.41 -16.45 -12.32
C VAL A 65 -3.94 -15.05 -11.97
N ASP A 66 -5.01 -14.94 -11.15
CA ASP A 66 -5.51 -13.63 -10.71
C ASP A 66 -4.44 -12.89 -9.89
N TYR A 67 -3.76 -13.58 -8.96
CA TYR A 67 -2.71 -12.99 -8.16
C TYR A 67 -1.54 -12.45 -9.01
N GLU A 68 -1.08 -13.22 -10.00
CA GLU A 68 -0.04 -12.80 -10.94
C GLU A 68 -0.48 -11.56 -11.75
N GLN A 69 -1.75 -11.50 -12.17
CA GLN A 69 -2.31 -10.32 -12.83
C GLN A 69 -2.35 -9.10 -11.90
N LYS A 70 -2.69 -9.28 -10.60
CA LYS A 70 -2.64 -8.18 -9.62
C LYS A 70 -1.21 -7.70 -9.39
N LEU A 71 -0.22 -8.59 -9.35
CA LEU A 71 1.19 -8.20 -9.25
C LEU A 71 1.66 -7.40 -10.46
N ALA A 72 1.24 -7.78 -11.68
CA ALA A 72 1.57 -7.01 -12.88
C ALA A 72 0.96 -5.60 -12.82
N ARG A 73 -0.30 -5.48 -12.40
CA ARG A 73 -0.98 -4.19 -12.17
C ARG A 73 -0.31 -3.36 -11.08
N LEU A 74 0.08 -3.98 -9.98
CA LEU A 74 0.84 -3.34 -8.92
C LEU A 74 2.17 -2.80 -9.43
N SER A 75 2.92 -3.59 -10.20
CA SER A 75 4.20 -3.13 -10.77
C SER A 75 4.02 -1.95 -11.73
N GLU A 76 2.94 -1.93 -12.51
CA GLU A 76 2.60 -0.81 -13.40
C GLU A 76 2.25 0.45 -12.59
N ALA A 77 1.37 0.31 -11.59
CA ALA A 77 0.95 1.42 -10.74
C ALA A 77 2.10 1.99 -9.88
N ASP A 78 2.94 1.12 -9.32
CA ASP A 78 4.12 1.54 -8.52
C ASP A 78 5.12 2.30 -9.40
N LYS A 79 5.32 1.87 -10.64
CA LYS A 79 6.15 2.60 -11.60
C LYS A 79 5.58 3.98 -11.91
N THR A 80 4.28 4.08 -12.21
CA THR A 80 3.63 5.38 -12.47
C THR A 80 3.72 6.30 -11.26
N ASN A 81 3.48 5.78 -10.06
CA ASN A 81 3.62 6.54 -8.80
C ASN A 81 5.06 7.06 -8.61
N ALA A 82 6.08 6.23 -8.86
CA ALA A 82 7.47 6.66 -8.76
C ALA A 82 7.82 7.76 -9.79
N ASP A 83 7.35 7.61 -11.03
CA ASP A 83 7.57 8.58 -12.11
C ASP A 83 6.87 9.93 -11.81
N ASP A 84 5.62 9.91 -11.32
CA ASP A 84 4.87 11.11 -10.95
C ASP A 84 5.45 11.82 -9.72
N MET A 85 5.93 11.06 -8.72
CA MET A 85 6.61 11.61 -7.56
C MET A 85 7.91 12.32 -7.97
N ALA A 86 8.69 11.74 -8.89
CA ALA A 86 9.87 12.38 -9.45
C ALA A 86 9.52 13.65 -10.23
N ALA A 87 8.42 13.64 -10.99
CA ALA A 87 7.92 14.81 -11.71
C ALA A 87 7.47 15.94 -10.77
N LEU A 88 6.79 15.60 -9.67
CA LEU A 88 6.40 16.54 -8.62
C LEU A 88 7.62 17.18 -7.96
N ASN A 89 8.64 16.39 -7.60
CA ASN A 89 9.88 16.91 -7.03
C ASN A 89 10.56 17.92 -7.98
N ALA A 90 10.68 17.57 -9.27
CA ALA A 90 11.24 18.47 -10.27
C ALA A 90 10.39 19.74 -10.50
N ALA A 91 9.06 19.65 -10.38
CA ALA A 91 8.19 20.82 -10.48
C ALA A 91 8.35 21.75 -9.27
N ASN A 92 8.47 21.19 -8.06
CA ASN A 92 8.69 21.94 -6.82
C ASN A 92 10.06 22.66 -6.82
N GLU A 93 11.11 22.01 -7.31
CA GLU A 93 12.43 22.66 -7.48
C GLU A 93 12.36 23.88 -8.41
N LYS A 94 11.67 23.74 -9.55
CA LYS A 94 11.45 24.85 -10.50
C LYS A 94 10.64 25.98 -9.87
N LEU A 95 9.59 25.63 -9.11
CA LEU A 95 8.77 26.60 -8.40
C LEU A 95 9.61 27.36 -7.35
N ALA A 96 10.43 26.67 -6.57
CA ALA A 96 11.31 27.28 -5.57
C ALA A 96 12.32 28.25 -6.18
N ILE A 97 12.93 27.89 -7.32
CA ILE A 97 13.83 28.79 -8.07
C ILE A 97 13.09 30.06 -8.52
N ARG A 98 11.88 29.91 -9.07
CA ARG A 98 11.06 31.05 -9.53
C ARG A 98 10.60 31.93 -8.39
N GLN A 99 10.21 31.34 -7.25
CA GLN A 99 9.88 32.08 -6.04
C GLN A 99 11.06 32.94 -5.59
N GLY A 100 12.27 32.36 -5.54
CA GLY A 100 13.48 33.10 -5.16
C GLY A 100 13.82 34.26 -6.12
N ASN A 101 13.50 34.14 -7.41
CA ASN A 101 13.66 35.25 -8.36
C ASN A 101 12.62 36.36 -8.12
N VAL A 102 11.37 36.00 -7.90
CA VAL A 102 10.29 36.95 -7.59
C VAL A 102 10.58 37.68 -6.27
N ASP A 103 11.09 36.98 -5.25
CA ASP A 103 11.45 37.57 -3.95
C ASP A 103 12.57 38.61 -4.09
N LYS A 104 13.55 38.37 -4.97
CA LYS A 104 14.61 39.35 -5.28
C LYS A 104 14.06 40.60 -5.95
N VAL A 105 13.14 40.44 -6.90
CA VAL A 105 12.46 41.57 -7.56
C VAL A 105 11.66 42.37 -6.52
N ALA A 106 10.86 41.70 -5.70
CA ALA A 106 10.07 42.34 -4.66
C ALA A 106 10.94 43.11 -3.65
N SER A 107 12.05 42.51 -3.22
CA SER A 107 13.03 43.15 -2.34
C SER A 107 13.67 44.37 -2.99
N ALA A 108 14.08 44.29 -4.26
CA ALA A 108 14.67 45.42 -4.97
C ALA A 108 13.69 46.60 -5.10
N VAL A 109 12.42 46.34 -5.43
CA VAL A 109 11.37 47.37 -5.50
C VAL A 109 11.12 47.99 -4.12
N TYR A 110 11.05 47.17 -3.07
CA TYR A 110 10.85 47.65 -1.70
C TYR A 110 12.01 48.54 -1.22
N MET A 111 13.25 48.12 -1.47
CA MET A 111 14.45 48.86 -1.07
C MET A 111 14.69 50.12 -1.92
N GLY A 112 14.24 50.13 -3.18
CA GLY A 112 14.35 51.28 -4.07
C GLY A 112 13.44 52.45 -3.69
N GLY A 113 12.28 52.17 -3.08
CA GLY A 113 11.36 53.18 -2.56
C GLY A 113 10.69 54.08 -3.63
N PRO A 114 9.41 54.48 -3.45
CA PRO A 114 8.70 55.30 -4.44
C PRO A 114 9.21 56.75 -4.57
N GLY A 115 10.09 57.22 -3.67
CA GLY A 115 10.60 58.60 -3.66
C GLY A 115 11.93 58.81 -4.39
N ASP A 116 12.73 57.75 -4.57
CA ASP A 116 14.10 57.87 -5.09
C ASP A 116 14.10 58.00 -6.62
N GLU A 117 13.18 57.33 -7.31
CA GLU A 117 13.08 57.33 -8.76
C GLU A 117 12.60 58.69 -9.32
N VAL A 118 11.53 59.25 -8.75
CA VAL A 118 11.02 60.59 -9.13
C VAL A 118 12.02 61.69 -8.78
N THR A 119 12.68 61.59 -7.62
CA THR A 119 13.73 62.54 -7.22
C THR A 119 14.97 62.42 -8.12
N ALA A 120 15.37 61.20 -8.48
CA ALA A 120 16.49 60.94 -9.39
C ALA A 120 16.19 61.30 -10.86
N LEU A 121 14.91 61.32 -11.25
CA LEU A 121 14.43 61.88 -12.51
C LEU A 121 14.55 63.42 -12.50
N LEU A 122 14.03 64.07 -11.46
CA LEU A 122 14.00 65.53 -11.31
C LEU A 122 15.38 66.16 -11.09
N THR A 123 16.33 65.39 -10.55
CA THR A 123 17.72 65.83 -10.33
C THR A 123 18.70 65.33 -11.40
N SER A 124 18.23 64.61 -12.43
CA SER A 124 19.10 64.12 -13.50
C SER A 124 19.69 65.29 -14.31
N GLY A 125 21.01 65.47 -14.26
CA GLY A 125 21.71 66.64 -14.79
C GLY A 125 21.67 66.83 -16.32
N SER A 126 21.01 65.95 -17.09
CA SER A 126 20.80 66.14 -18.54
C SER A 126 19.65 65.27 -19.10
N PRO A 127 18.99 65.69 -20.21
CA PRO A 127 17.97 64.90 -20.91
C PRO A 127 18.45 63.52 -21.41
N LYS A 128 19.75 63.38 -21.73
CA LYS A 128 20.32 62.10 -22.17
C LYS A 128 20.34 61.09 -21.03
N THR A 129 20.77 61.52 -19.84
CA THR A 129 20.81 60.68 -18.63
C THR A 129 19.41 60.18 -18.24
N LEU A 130 18.39 61.01 -18.42
CA LEU A 130 17.00 60.63 -18.20
C LEU A 130 16.54 59.50 -19.13
N ILE A 131 16.82 59.62 -20.44
CA ILE A 131 16.45 58.60 -21.43
C ILE A 131 17.15 57.26 -21.13
N ASP A 132 18.43 57.30 -20.78
CA ASP A 132 19.21 56.10 -20.45
C ASP A 132 18.65 55.38 -19.20
N LYS A 133 18.21 56.12 -18.17
CA LYS A 133 17.55 55.55 -16.98
C LYS A 133 16.20 54.89 -17.31
N LEU A 134 15.35 55.57 -18.07
CA LEU A 134 14.05 55.04 -18.48
C LEU A 134 14.18 53.76 -19.33
N ALA A 135 15.24 53.68 -20.15
CA ALA A 135 15.54 52.46 -20.91
C ALA A 135 15.88 51.28 -19.99
N VAL A 136 16.68 51.51 -18.95
CA VAL A 136 17.04 50.49 -17.95
C VAL A 136 15.81 50.06 -17.13
N GLU A 137 15.00 51.00 -16.65
CA GLU A 137 13.75 50.72 -15.92
C GLU A 137 12.79 49.88 -16.75
N ARG A 138 12.65 50.17 -18.05
CA ARG A 138 11.80 49.40 -18.96
C ARG A 138 12.27 47.95 -19.09
N VAL A 139 13.59 47.73 -19.17
CA VAL A 139 14.18 46.38 -19.21
C VAL A 139 13.92 45.63 -17.90
N ILE A 140 14.15 46.29 -16.75
CA ILE A 140 13.90 45.70 -15.42
C ILE A 140 12.41 45.37 -15.23
N SER A 141 11.52 46.28 -15.62
CA SER A 141 10.07 46.08 -15.54
C SER A 141 9.61 44.92 -16.41
N LYS A 142 10.15 44.81 -17.63
CA LYS A 142 9.88 43.67 -18.51
C LYS A 142 10.38 42.36 -17.90
N GLN A 143 11.61 42.31 -17.39
CA GLN A 143 12.15 41.12 -16.74
C GLN A 143 11.31 40.71 -15.52
N SER A 144 10.86 41.69 -14.71
CA SER A 144 10.03 41.45 -13.55
C SER A 144 8.66 40.86 -13.91
N ALA A 145 8.05 41.37 -14.99
CA ALA A 145 6.81 40.81 -15.54
C ALA A 145 7.01 39.38 -16.06
N ASP A 146 8.12 39.12 -16.75
CA ASP A 146 8.47 37.79 -17.27
C ASP A 146 8.73 36.79 -16.12
N GLU A 147 9.41 37.18 -15.04
CA GLU A 147 9.60 36.33 -13.85
C GLU A 147 8.27 36.03 -13.13
N MET A 148 7.39 37.03 -12.98
CA MET A 148 6.07 36.83 -12.37
C MET A 148 5.19 35.90 -13.21
N ALA A 149 5.23 36.03 -14.54
CA ALA A 149 4.53 35.12 -15.45
C ALA A 149 5.09 33.69 -15.36
N GLY A 150 6.42 33.55 -15.35
CA GLY A 150 7.10 32.28 -15.19
C GLY A 150 6.81 31.61 -13.84
N PHE A 151 6.74 32.39 -12.76
CA PHE A 151 6.34 31.91 -11.44
C PHE A 151 4.89 31.38 -11.43
N LYS A 152 3.94 32.15 -11.98
CA LYS A 152 2.54 31.71 -12.08
C LYS A 152 2.41 30.41 -12.88
N GLN A 153 3.12 30.29 -14.00
CA GLN A 153 3.15 29.08 -14.80
C GLN A 153 3.74 27.89 -14.03
N ALA A 154 4.86 28.10 -13.33
CA ALA A 154 5.49 27.07 -12.50
C ALA A 154 4.57 26.62 -11.35
N ALA A 155 3.84 27.54 -10.73
CA ALA A 155 2.88 27.24 -9.67
C ALA A 155 1.70 26.40 -10.18
N GLN A 156 1.16 26.75 -11.36
CA GLN A 156 0.11 25.96 -12.00
C GLN A 156 0.60 24.55 -12.37
N GLN A 157 1.82 24.44 -12.90
CA GLN A 157 2.43 23.15 -13.23
C GLN A 157 2.65 22.30 -11.98
N ALA A 158 3.20 22.88 -10.90
CA ALA A 158 3.42 22.19 -9.64
C ALA A 158 2.11 21.64 -9.06
N SER A 159 1.05 22.45 -9.04
CA SER A 159 -0.28 22.03 -8.59
C SER A 159 -0.86 20.89 -9.45
N ALA A 160 -0.68 20.95 -10.77
CA ALA A 160 -1.12 19.86 -11.66
C ALA A 160 -0.34 18.56 -11.43
N THR A 161 0.99 18.65 -11.21
CA THR A 161 1.82 17.47 -10.89
C THR A 161 1.53 16.91 -9.49
N GLU A 162 1.16 17.77 -8.54
CA GLU A 162 0.75 17.34 -7.20
C GLU A 162 -0.53 16.51 -7.26
N ALA A 163 -1.53 16.98 -8.02
CA ALA A 163 -2.76 16.23 -8.24
C ALA A 163 -2.53 14.88 -8.96
N ALA A 164 -1.63 14.86 -9.95
CA ALA A 164 -1.24 13.63 -10.64
C ALA A 164 -0.54 12.64 -9.70
N SER A 165 0.43 13.10 -8.92
CA SER A 165 1.15 12.27 -7.94
C SER A 165 0.24 11.76 -6.83
N ALA A 166 -0.70 12.57 -6.34
CA ALA A 166 -1.68 12.13 -5.35
C ALA A 166 -2.60 11.02 -5.91
N LYS A 167 -2.99 11.13 -7.19
CA LYS A 167 -3.80 10.12 -7.85
C LYS A 167 -3.02 8.81 -8.04
N SER A 168 -1.80 8.86 -8.58
CA SER A 168 -1.01 7.64 -8.79
C SER A 168 -0.59 6.97 -7.49
N ALA A 169 -0.38 7.74 -6.41
CA ALA A 169 -0.20 7.17 -5.07
C ALA A 169 -1.43 6.39 -4.60
N ALA A 170 -2.64 6.93 -4.81
CA ALA A 170 -3.89 6.23 -4.49
C ALA A 170 -4.11 4.99 -5.37
N ASP A 171 -3.80 5.06 -6.66
CA ASP A 171 -3.89 3.93 -7.59
C ASP A 171 -2.90 2.81 -7.21
N ALA A 172 -1.67 3.17 -6.81
CA ALA A 172 -0.68 2.21 -6.32
C ALA A 172 -1.10 1.57 -4.98
N GLN A 173 -1.70 2.34 -4.07
CA GLN A 173 -2.26 1.81 -2.83
C GLN A 173 -3.40 0.82 -3.10
N ALA A 174 -4.33 1.17 -3.99
CA ALA A 174 -5.41 0.28 -4.38
C ALA A 174 -4.89 -1.02 -5.05
N ALA A 175 -3.82 -0.92 -5.85
CA ALA A 175 -3.21 -2.08 -6.48
C ALA A 175 -2.51 -3.02 -5.47
N VAL A 176 -1.84 -2.48 -4.44
CA VAL A 176 -1.22 -3.32 -3.40
C VAL A 176 -2.28 -3.99 -2.52
N ASP A 177 -3.38 -3.30 -2.20
CA ASP A 177 -4.49 -3.88 -1.44
C ASP A 177 -5.16 -5.01 -2.23
N ALA A 178 -5.36 -4.82 -3.54
CA ALA A 178 -5.90 -5.85 -4.42
C ALA A 178 -4.96 -7.07 -4.53
N ALA A 179 -3.65 -6.85 -4.63
CA ALA A 179 -2.66 -7.94 -4.65
C ALA A 179 -2.61 -8.68 -3.30
N ALA A 180 -2.68 -7.97 -2.18
CA ALA A 180 -2.71 -8.58 -0.85
C ALA A 180 -3.98 -9.43 -0.65
N ALA A 181 -5.14 -8.95 -1.11
CA ALA A 181 -6.39 -9.70 -1.07
C ALA A 181 -6.35 -10.97 -1.94
N ALA A 182 -5.84 -10.87 -3.18
CA ALA A 182 -5.69 -12.02 -4.07
C ALA A 182 -4.70 -13.06 -3.51
N ARG A 183 -3.62 -12.59 -2.86
CA ARG A 183 -2.68 -13.48 -2.15
C ARG A 183 -3.32 -14.21 -0.98
N ALA A 184 -4.09 -13.50 -0.16
CA ALA A 184 -4.80 -14.11 0.97
C ALA A 184 -5.80 -15.18 0.48
N ASP A 185 -6.56 -14.88 -0.57
CA ASP A 185 -7.49 -15.85 -1.18
C ASP A 185 -6.77 -17.10 -1.72
N LEU A 186 -5.62 -16.93 -2.38
CA LEU A 186 -4.78 -18.05 -2.81
C LEU A 186 -4.28 -18.89 -1.62
N GLN A 187 -3.81 -18.26 -0.55
CA GLN A 187 -3.35 -18.93 0.66
C GLN A 187 -4.47 -19.69 1.38
N ASP A 188 -5.67 -19.11 1.42
CA ASP A 188 -6.85 -19.75 2.01
C ASP A 188 -7.23 -21.01 1.25
N LYS A 189 -7.29 -20.94 -0.08
CA LYS A 189 -7.56 -22.11 -0.93
C LYS A 189 -6.49 -23.20 -0.78
N GLN A 190 -5.21 -22.83 -0.75
CA GLN A 190 -4.11 -23.77 -0.49
C GLN A 190 -4.23 -24.43 0.88
N SER A 191 -4.64 -23.68 1.91
CA SER A 191 -4.83 -24.21 3.26
C SER A 191 -6.03 -25.17 3.34
N GLN A 192 -7.12 -24.86 2.63
CA GLN A 192 -8.27 -25.75 2.48
C GLN A 192 -7.86 -27.07 1.80
N LEU A 193 -7.05 -27.01 0.73
CA LEU A 193 -6.58 -28.21 0.04
C LEU A 193 -5.71 -29.07 0.96
N LYS A 194 -4.77 -28.46 1.69
CA LYS A 194 -3.94 -29.16 2.70
C LYS A 194 -4.80 -29.85 3.76
N ALA A 195 -5.84 -29.17 4.24
CA ALA A 195 -6.75 -29.73 5.25
C ALA A 195 -7.56 -30.93 4.71
N GLN A 196 -8.09 -30.82 3.48
CA GLN A 196 -8.79 -31.93 2.81
C GLN A 196 -7.88 -33.14 2.61
N MET A 197 -6.64 -32.91 2.19
CA MET A 197 -5.64 -33.96 2.04
C MET A 197 -5.27 -34.64 3.36
N ALA A 198 -5.12 -33.87 4.44
CA ALA A 198 -4.85 -34.42 5.76
C ALA A 198 -6.02 -35.27 6.28
N ALA A 199 -7.26 -34.86 6.00
CA ALA A 199 -8.46 -35.63 6.33
C ALA A 199 -8.55 -36.94 5.51
N ALA A 200 -8.25 -36.88 4.20
CA ALA A 200 -8.21 -38.05 3.32
C ALA A 200 -7.18 -39.10 3.80
N ALA A 201 -5.98 -38.64 4.18
CA ALA A 201 -4.92 -39.50 4.68
C ALA A 201 -5.30 -40.22 6.00
N GLN A 202 -6.07 -39.56 6.88
CA GLN A 202 -6.56 -40.16 8.13
C GLN A 202 -7.61 -41.27 7.90
N GLN A 203 -8.30 -41.27 6.76
CA GLN A 203 -9.26 -42.32 6.38
C GLN A 203 -8.59 -43.58 5.79
N ALA A 204 -7.27 -43.73 5.95
CA ALA A 204 -6.46 -44.85 5.45
C ALA A 204 -6.44 -45.01 3.91
N VAL A 205 -6.70 -43.92 3.19
CA VAL A 205 -6.67 -43.88 1.73
C VAL A 205 -5.26 -43.49 1.32
N LEU A 206 -4.40 -44.50 1.22
CA LEU A 206 -3.05 -44.32 0.68
C LEU A 206 -3.12 -44.40 -0.84
N THR A 207 -3.50 -43.31 -1.47
CA THR A 207 -3.24 -43.06 -2.90
C THR A 207 -2.42 -41.79 -3.02
N GLU A 208 -1.34 -41.86 -3.80
CA GLU A 208 -0.51 -40.69 -4.14
C GLU A 208 -1.41 -39.56 -4.68
N PRO A 209 -1.21 -38.31 -4.25
CA PRO A 209 -2.00 -37.19 -4.73
C PRO A 209 -1.85 -37.01 -6.24
N PRO A 210 -2.91 -36.64 -6.98
CA PRO A 210 -2.77 -36.25 -8.38
C PRO A 210 -1.73 -35.13 -8.57
N ALA A 211 -1.02 -35.13 -9.70
CA ALA A 211 0.02 -34.12 -9.98
C ALA A 211 -0.52 -32.68 -9.92
N ALA A 212 -1.77 -32.45 -10.30
CA ALA A 212 -2.44 -31.14 -10.20
C ALA A 212 -2.55 -30.66 -8.74
N VAL A 213 -2.86 -31.57 -7.81
CA VAL A 213 -2.94 -31.30 -6.37
C VAL A 213 -1.56 -30.98 -5.81
N MET A 214 -0.52 -31.72 -6.22
CA MET A 214 0.86 -31.42 -5.81
C MET A 214 1.33 -30.05 -6.32
N SER A 215 1.01 -29.71 -7.57
CA SER A 215 1.34 -28.42 -8.18
C SER A 215 0.69 -27.25 -7.43
N ALA A 216 -0.59 -27.39 -7.08
CA ALA A 216 -1.36 -26.38 -6.34
C ALA A 216 -0.77 -26.03 -4.96
N LEU A 217 -0.03 -26.96 -4.34
CA LEU A 217 0.59 -26.79 -3.02
C LEU A 217 2.02 -26.22 -3.05
N GLY A 218 2.65 -26.16 -4.23
CA GLY A 218 4.10 -25.94 -4.37
C GLY A 218 4.58 -24.49 -4.32
N TYR A 219 3.70 -23.50 -4.55
CA TYR A 219 4.11 -22.09 -4.65
C TYR A 219 3.63 -21.24 -3.47
N ALA A 220 4.60 -20.76 -2.68
CA ALA A 220 4.36 -19.67 -1.74
C ALA A 220 4.33 -18.36 -2.54
N ALA A 221 3.14 -17.74 -2.62
CA ALA A 221 2.98 -16.46 -3.28
C ALA A 221 3.88 -15.38 -2.64
N PRO A 222 4.71 -14.66 -3.42
CA PRO A 222 5.56 -13.59 -2.90
C PRO A 222 4.72 -12.53 -2.18
N ILE A 223 5.30 -11.75 -1.27
CA ILE A 223 4.59 -10.66 -0.59
C ILE A 223 4.51 -9.44 -1.51
N PRO A 224 3.31 -8.85 -1.76
CA PRO A 224 3.18 -7.60 -2.50
C PRO A 224 3.93 -6.45 -1.85
N THR A 225 4.64 -5.67 -2.66
CA THR A 225 5.40 -4.50 -2.19
C THR A 225 5.11 -3.27 -3.05
N VAL A 226 5.08 -2.09 -2.43
CA VAL A 226 4.93 -0.80 -3.11
C VAL A 226 5.96 0.19 -2.57
N GLY A 227 6.51 1.07 -3.42
CA GLY A 227 7.48 2.08 -3.00
C GLY A 227 8.88 1.52 -2.70
N MET A 228 9.32 0.48 -3.43
CA MET A 228 10.65 -0.11 -3.20
C MET A 228 11.80 0.68 -3.86
N VAL A 229 11.46 1.54 -4.83
CA VAL A 229 12.40 2.47 -5.48
C VAL A 229 12.67 3.64 -4.55
N GLY A 230 13.94 3.96 -4.31
CA GLY A 230 14.35 5.06 -3.42
C GLY A 230 14.61 4.66 -1.96
N LEU A 231 14.33 3.41 -1.58
CA LEU A 231 14.70 2.91 -0.24
C LEU A 231 16.21 2.92 -0.03
N VAL A 232 16.64 3.36 1.16
CA VAL A 232 18.03 3.29 1.59
C VAL A 232 18.48 1.83 1.81
N PRO A 233 19.79 1.53 1.77
CA PRO A 233 20.28 0.15 1.86
C PRO A 233 19.78 -0.62 3.08
N ASN A 234 19.74 0.02 4.26
CA ASN A 234 19.25 -0.59 5.49
C ASN A 234 17.78 -1.01 5.37
N ALA A 235 16.92 -0.15 4.83
CA ALA A 235 15.51 -0.45 4.62
C ALA A 235 15.33 -1.62 3.64
N ARG A 236 16.11 -1.66 2.55
CA ARG A 236 16.08 -2.77 1.57
C ARG A 236 16.47 -4.11 2.19
N ILE A 237 17.51 -4.12 3.04
CA ILE A 237 17.95 -5.32 3.77
C ILE A 237 16.85 -5.79 4.73
N LEU A 238 16.21 -4.86 5.43
CA LEU A 238 15.11 -5.16 6.34
C LEU A 238 13.90 -5.74 5.60
N VAL A 239 13.50 -5.17 4.46
CA VAL A 239 12.41 -5.72 3.61
C VAL A 239 12.71 -7.16 3.22
N ALA A 240 13.91 -7.42 2.69
CA ALA A 240 14.31 -8.77 2.29
C ALA A 240 14.29 -9.75 3.46
N TYR A 241 14.74 -9.32 4.64
CA TYR A 241 14.70 -10.11 5.85
C TYR A 241 13.26 -10.45 6.28
N ILE A 242 12.37 -9.46 6.30
CA ILE A 242 10.98 -9.64 6.72
C ILE A 242 10.26 -10.58 5.75
N MET A 243 10.45 -10.40 4.44
CA MET A 243 9.82 -11.25 3.43
C MET A 243 10.26 -12.72 3.55
N ALA A 244 11.54 -12.95 3.88
CA ALA A 244 12.08 -14.30 4.05
C ALA A 244 11.64 -14.97 5.37
N THR A 245 11.45 -14.18 6.43
CA THR A 245 11.22 -14.69 7.78
C THR A 245 9.73 -14.81 8.12
N TYR A 246 8.91 -13.91 7.57
CA TYR A 246 7.51 -13.74 7.96
C TYR A 246 6.56 -13.84 6.76
N PRO A 247 6.29 -15.06 6.25
CA PRO A 247 5.40 -15.25 5.11
C PRO A 247 3.94 -14.80 5.36
N GLY A 248 3.55 -14.62 6.63
CA GLY A 248 2.24 -14.12 7.04
C GLY A 248 2.04 -12.60 6.86
N VAL A 249 3.09 -11.84 6.53
CA VAL A 249 2.95 -10.41 6.19
C VAL A 249 2.08 -10.27 4.94
N GLN A 250 1.14 -9.33 4.97
CA GLN A 250 0.17 -9.15 3.87
C GLN A 250 0.75 -8.35 2.72
N SER A 251 1.47 -7.27 3.03
CA SER A 251 2.17 -6.41 2.08
C SER A 251 3.19 -5.53 2.80
N ILE A 252 4.09 -4.90 2.04
CA ILE A 252 5.07 -3.95 2.57
C ILE A 252 5.01 -2.65 1.76
N GLY A 253 4.82 -1.53 2.45
CA GLY A 253 4.90 -0.19 1.87
C GLY A 253 6.24 0.47 2.17
N GLY A 254 6.78 1.21 1.20
CA GLY A 254 8.05 1.94 1.32
C GLY A 254 7.91 3.43 1.03
N VAL A 255 8.68 3.92 0.06
CA VAL A 255 8.72 5.32 -0.36
C VAL A 255 7.38 5.79 -0.90
N ARG A 256 6.91 6.92 -0.37
CA ARG A 256 5.70 7.62 -0.82
C ARG A 256 5.70 9.06 -0.28
N PRO A 257 4.89 9.98 -0.86
CA PRO A 257 4.62 11.27 -0.24
C PRO A 257 4.02 11.09 1.16
N ASP A 258 4.59 11.79 2.15
CA ASP A 258 4.18 11.76 3.54
C ASP A 258 4.54 13.10 4.19
N PRO A 259 3.72 13.65 5.12
CA PRO A 259 4.09 14.83 5.90
C PRO A 259 5.40 14.69 6.70
N ILE A 260 5.77 13.46 7.06
CA ILE A 260 6.98 13.15 7.84
C ILE A 260 8.06 12.62 6.89
N PRO A 261 9.34 13.04 7.03
CA PRO A 261 10.38 12.71 6.06
C PRO A 261 10.76 11.23 5.98
N ASP A 262 10.33 10.36 6.89
CA ASP A 262 10.85 8.99 6.96
C ASP A 262 10.49 8.16 5.71
N HIS A 263 9.24 8.15 5.24
CA HIS A 263 8.86 7.48 3.99
C HIS A 263 9.41 8.20 2.73
N PRO A 264 9.28 9.54 2.58
CA PRO A 264 9.78 10.27 1.41
C PRO A 264 11.29 10.12 1.20
N SER A 265 12.06 9.97 2.28
CA SER A 265 13.51 9.78 2.22
C SER A 265 13.96 8.32 2.07
N GLY A 266 13.02 7.37 2.06
CA GLY A 266 13.30 5.94 1.93
C GLY A 266 13.89 5.27 3.16
N HIS A 267 13.74 5.87 4.33
CA HIS A 267 14.18 5.31 5.61
C HIS A 267 13.08 4.52 6.32
N ALA A 268 11.82 4.68 5.94
CA ALA A 268 10.71 3.96 6.54
C ALA A 268 10.09 2.89 5.64
N ILE A 269 9.64 1.82 6.29
CA ILE A 269 8.74 0.82 5.72
C ILE A 269 7.57 0.59 6.66
N ASP A 270 6.41 0.28 6.08
CA ASP A 270 5.24 -0.21 6.79
C ASP A 270 5.02 -1.67 6.48
N VAL A 271 4.97 -2.49 7.52
CA VAL A 271 4.76 -3.93 7.44
C VAL A 271 3.30 -4.22 7.79
N MET A 272 2.52 -4.59 6.78
CA MET A 272 1.08 -4.82 6.93
C MET A 272 0.83 -6.23 7.46
N ILE A 273 0.15 -6.33 8.61
CA ILE A 273 -0.16 -7.62 9.27
C ILE A 273 -1.66 -7.97 9.25
N GLY A 274 -2.49 -7.08 8.69
CA GLY A 274 -3.95 -7.22 8.69
C GLY A 274 -4.54 -7.24 10.09
N SER A 275 -5.08 -8.39 10.50
CA SER A 275 -5.66 -8.60 11.83
C SER A 275 -4.79 -9.48 12.75
N ASP A 276 -3.64 -9.95 12.26
CA ASP A 276 -2.73 -10.81 13.03
C ASP A 276 -1.84 -9.97 13.96
N MET A 277 -2.45 -9.56 15.07
CA MET A 277 -1.79 -8.74 16.10
C MET A 277 -0.65 -9.49 16.80
N THR A 278 -0.66 -10.83 16.78
CA THR A 278 0.40 -11.67 17.34
C THR A 278 1.61 -11.67 16.44
N LEU A 279 1.41 -11.82 15.12
CA LEU A 279 2.48 -11.63 14.13
C LEU A 279 3.12 -10.25 14.26
N GLY A 280 2.28 -9.21 14.43
CA GLY A 280 2.77 -7.85 14.67
C GLY A 280 3.68 -7.73 15.89
N ASP A 281 3.31 -8.35 17.02
CA ASP A 281 4.13 -8.38 18.23
C ASP A 281 5.48 -9.10 18.01
N VAL A 282 5.45 -10.24 17.31
CA VAL A 282 6.64 -11.04 17.01
C VAL A 282 7.61 -10.25 16.14
N ILE A 283 7.14 -9.67 15.02
CA ILE A 283 8.00 -8.91 14.10
C ILE A 283 8.58 -7.69 14.80
N ASN A 284 7.76 -6.92 15.53
CA ASN A 284 8.24 -5.72 16.21
C ASN A 284 9.30 -6.04 17.28
N ALA A 285 9.09 -7.10 18.08
CA ALA A 285 10.06 -7.53 19.08
C ALA A 285 11.38 -8.02 18.44
N ASP A 286 11.28 -8.80 17.37
CA ASP A 286 12.45 -9.31 16.66
C ASP A 286 13.29 -8.20 16.01
N VAL A 287 12.65 -7.27 15.29
CA VAL A 287 13.32 -6.12 14.66
C VAL A 287 14.02 -5.27 15.72
N GLN A 288 13.38 -5.02 16.87
CA GLN A 288 14.01 -4.29 17.98
C GLN A 288 15.22 -5.05 18.57
N SER A 289 15.14 -6.38 18.69
CA SER A 289 16.28 -7.19 19.16
C SER A 289 17.49 -7.14 18.22
N GLN A 290 17.26 -6.80 16.96
CA GLN A 290 18.26 -6.70 15.90
C GLN A 290 18.56 -5.25 15.49
N ALA A 291 18.29 -4.27 16.37
CA ALA A 291 18.39 -2.85 16.07
C ALA A 291 19.73 -2.46 15.42
N ALA A 292 20.86 -2.96 15.94
CA ALA A 292 22.19 -2.66 15.39
C ALA A 292 22.40 -3.24 13.98
N ARG A 293 21.84 -4.41 13.70
CA ARG A 293 21.96 -5.08 12.39
C ARG A 293 21.27 -4.28 11.29
N PHE A 294 20.10 -3.71 11.59
CA PHE A 294 19.29 -3.00 10.62
C PHE A 294 19.48 -1.48 10.65
N GLY A 295 20.34 -0.96 11.53
CA GLY A 295 20.45 0.48 11.75
C GLY A 295 19.11 1.06 12.19
N LEU A 296 18.39 0.41 13.09
CA LEU A 296 17.05 0.83 13.51
C LEU A 296 17.09 2.18 14.24
N LYS A 297 16.29 3.13 13.76
CA LYS A 297 16.09 4.44 14.42
C LYS A 297 14.94 4.36 15.42
N TYR A 298 13.78 3.84 15.01
CA TYR A 298 12.64 3.54 15.88
C TYR A 298 11.61 2.63 15.19
N THR A 299 10.67 2.08 15.97
CA THR A 299 9.43 1.46 15.45
C THR A 299 8.20 2.12 16.07
N MET A 300 7.08 2.08 15.35
CA MET A 300 5.75 2.40 15.88
C MET A 300 4.84 1.19 15.69
N TRP A 301 4.31 0.66 16.78
CA TRP A 301 3.41 -0.49 16.80
C TRP A 301 2.44 -0.37 17.98
N ARG A 302 1.14 -0.58 17.72
CA ARG A 302 0.06 -0.42 18.73
C ARG A 302 0.04 0.96 19.38
N VAL A 303 0.38 1.98 18.61
CA VAL A 303 0.23 3.39 18.96
C VAL A 303 -0.77 4.05 18.03
N ALA A 304 -1.21 5.27 18.34
CA ALA A 304 -2.16 6.01 17.51
C ALA A 304 -1.74 5.99 16.03
N ASN A 305 -2.71 5.70 15.14
CA ASN A 305 -2.55 5.54 13.69
C ASN A 305 -1.66 4.36 13.22
N HIS A 306 -1.13 3.52 14.13
CA HIS A 306 -0.23 2.39 13.84
C HIS A 306 -0.65 1.11 14.58
N PHE A 307 -1.95 0.81 14.57
CA PHE A 307 -2.51 -0.39 15.20
C PHE A 307 -2.63 -1.59 14.26
N ASN A 308 -2.67 -1.36 12.95
CA ASN A 308 -2.89 -2.38 11.91
C ASN A 308 -1.63 -2.70 11.09
N HIS A 309 -0.52 -2.02 11.37
CA HIS A 309 0.77 -2.22 10.72
C HIS A 309 1.90 -1.79 11.65
N ILE A 310 3.10 -2.28 11.39
CA ILE A 310 4.33 -1.85 12.07
C ILE A 310 5.02 -0.85 11.16
N HIS A 311 5.20 0.37 11.64
CA HIS A 311 6.07 1.34 10.98
C HIS A 311 7.48 1.18 11.53
N ILE A 312 8.47 1.04 10.63
CA ILE A 312 9.87 0.83 10.99
C ILE A 312 10.71 1.86 10.26
N CYS A 313 11.44 2.69 11.01
CA CYS A 313 12.36 3.68 10.46
C CYS A 313 13.82 3.30 10.79
N VAL A 314 14.68 3.37 9.78
CA VAL A 314 16.13 3.08 9.89
C VAL A 314 16.99 4.34 9.69
N LEU A 315 18.29 4.21 9.98
CA LEU A 315 19.33 5.20 9.74
C LEU A 315 19.83 5.21 8.29
#